data_AF-A0A9E1F5L1-F1
#
_entry.id   AF-A0A9E1F5L1-F1
#
_cell.length_a   1.000
_cell.length_b   1.000
_cell.length_c   1.000
_cell.angle_alpha   90.00
_cell.angle_beta   90.00
_cell.angle_gamma   90.00
#
_symmetry.space_group_name_H-M   'P 1'
#
loop_
_entity.id
_entity.type
_entity.pdbx_description
1 polymer ?
#
loop_
_entity_poly.entity_id
_entity_poly.type
_entity_poly.pdbx_seq_one_letter_code
_entity_poly.pdbx_strand_id
1 'polypeptide(L)'
;MSVYKDTKNNTWKVYYRFTDWQGKVHQSTKRGFPTKREALAWEREQLHKVEADLDMTFESFIDNYTADMKNRLKENTWHTKEHIIRTKLLPYFAKR
;
A
#
# COMPACT_ATOMS: atom_id res chain seq x y z
N MET A 1 4.38 1.50 21.13
CA MET A 1 3.10 0.84 21.47
C MET A 1 1.96 1.78 21.13
N SER A 2 1.23 1.46 20.06
CA SER A 2 0.14 2.30 19.53
C SER A 2 -1.26 1.73 19.83
N VAL A 3 -1.29 0.55 20.47
CA VAL A 3 -2.50 -0.22 20.79
C VAL A 3 -2.92 -0.01 22.25
N TYR A 4 -4.18 0.35 22.46
CA TYR A 4 -4.75 0.66 23.77
C TYR A 4 -6.05 -0.12 24.00
N LYS A 5 -6.34 -0.41 25.26
CA LYS A 5 -7.62 -0.99 25.66
C LYS A 5 -8.66 0.12 25.83
N ASP A 6 -9.82 -0.03 25.22
CA ASP A 6 -11.00 0.78 25.47
C ASP A 6 -11.78 0.18 26.65
N THR A 7 -11.79 0.91 27.77
CA THR A 7 -12.38 0.45 29.03
C THR A 7 -13.90 0.44 29.02
N LYS A 8 -14.55 1.21 28.12
CA LYS A 8 -16.01 1.31 28.06
C LYS A 8 -16.64 0.09 27.40
N ASN A 9 -16.02 -0.42 26.33
CA ASN A 9 -16.56 -1.51 25.51
C ASN A 9 -15.74 -2.80 25.63
N ASN A 10 -14.73 -2.85 26.50
CA ASN A 10 -13.77 -3.95 26.64
C ASN A 10 -13.11 -4.38 25.30
N THR A 11 -12.98 -3.45 24.35
CA THR A 11 -12.36 -3.67 23.04
C THR A 11 -10.99 -3.02 22.97
N TRP A 12 -10.22 -3.31 21.94
CA TRP A 12 -8.90 -2.74 21.68
C TRP A 12 -8.98 -1.74 20.53
N LYS A 13 -8.14 -0.71 20.60
CA LYS A 13 -8.00 0.35 19.58
C LYS A 13 -6.54 0.56 19.24
N VAL A 14 -6.27 0.96 18.00
CA VAL A 14 -4.94 1.23 17.46
C VAL A 14 -4.91 2.67 17.00
N TYR A 15 -3.95 3.45 17.48
CA TYR A 15 -3.62 4.75 16.89
C TYR A 15 -2.58 4.52 15.80
N TYR A 16 -2.78 5.06 14.62
CA TYR A 16 -1.77 4.96 13.57
C TYR A 16 -1.62 6.32 12.89
N ARG A 17 -0.41 6.54 12.37
CA ARG A 17 -0.08 7.73 11.60
C ARG A 17 0.13 7.30 10.17
N PHE A 18 -0.39 8.07 9.23
CA PHE A 18 -0.13 7.87 7.81
C PHE A 18 0.17 9.22 7.17
N THR A 19 1.01 9.20 6.14
CA THR A 19 1.33 10.38 5.34
C THR A 19 0.34 10.41 4.19
N ASP A 20 -0.36 11.53 4.02
CA ASP A 20 -1.23 11.73 2.86
C ASP A 20 -0.40 11.97 1.59
N TRP A 21 -1.01 11.86 0.41
CA TRP A 21 -0.34 12.11 -0.87
C TRP A 21 0.24 13.52 -1.02
N GLN A 22 -0.17 14.47 -0.16
CA GLN A 22 0.39 15.82 -0.05
C GLN A 22 1.58 15.94 0.93
N GLY A 23 2.06 14.82 1.50
CA GLY A 23 3.18 14.79 2.46
C GLY A 23 2.82 15.20 3.90
N LYS A 24 1.54 15.42 4.20
CA LYS A 24 1.08 15.76 5.56
C LYS A 24 0.85 14.50 6.39
N VAL A 25 1.35 14.49 7.62
CA VAL A 25 1.14 13.37 8.56
C VAL A 25 -0.19 13.55 9.28
N HIS A 26 -1.08 12.57 9.13
CA HIS A 26 -2.36 12.52 9.82
C HIS A 26 -2.36 11.42 10.87
N GLN A 27 -2.98 11.70 12.03
CA GLN A 27 -3.22 10.70 13.06
C GLN A 27 -4.66 10.20 12.95
N SER A 28 -4.83 8.89 12.79
CA SER A 28 -6.13 8.23 12.77
C SER A 28 -6.18 7.12 13.83
N THR A 29 -7.37 6.58 14.06
CA THR A 29 -7.61 5.54 15.05
C THR A 29 -8.55 4.49 14.50
N LYS A 30 -8.15 3.21 14.59
CA LYS A 30 -9.04 2.07 14.36
C LYS A 30 -9.49 1.50 15.71
N ARG A 31 -10.79 1.26 15.88
CA ARG A 31 -11.40 0.78 17.13
C ARG A 31 -12.19 -0.51 16.88
N GLY A 32 -12.49 -1.24 17.96
CA GLY A 32 -13.40 -2.38 17.93
C GLY A 32 -12.74 -3.75 17.81
N PHE A 33 -11.43 -3.86 18.06
CA PHE A 33 -10.77 -5.16 18.05
C PHE A 33 -11.13 -5.96 19.32
N PRO A 34 -11.54 -7.23 19.22
CA PRO A 34 -11.87 -8.03 20.41
C PRO A 34 -10.61 -8.41 21.20
N THR A 35 -9.48 -8.64 20.53
CA THR A 35 -8.23 -9.04 21.19
C THR A 35 -7.06 -8.07 20.91
N LYS A 36 -6.12 -7.98 21.85
CA LYS A 36 -4.87 -7.20 21.68
C LYS A 36 -4.05 -7.73 20.50
N ARG A 37 -4.07 -9.05 20.29
CA ARG A 37 -3.29 -9.72 19.25
C ARG A 37 -3.76 -9.32 17.85
N GLU A 38 -5.07 -9.27 17.64
CA GLU A 38 -5.63 -8.81 16.36
C GLU A 38 -5.34 -7.33 16.09
N ALA A 39 -5.43 -6.49 17.13
CA ALA A 39 -5.06 -5.08 17.01
C ALA A 39 -3.58 -4.89 16.62
N LEU A 40 -2.67 -5.70 17.17
CA LEU A 40 -1.24 -5.68 16.82
C LEU A 40 -0.95 -6.26 15.43
N ALA A 41 -1.66 -7.32 15.03
CA ALA A 41 -1.53 -7.89 13.69
C ALA A 41 -1.98 -6.86 12.64
N TRP A 42 -3.11 -6.18 12.89
CA TRP A 42 -3.61 -5.12 12.03
C TRP A 42 -2.66 -3.93 11.94
N GLU A 43 -2.05 -3.49 13.06
CA GLU A 43 -1.02 -2.44 13.03
C GLU A 43 0.14 -2.80 12.09
N ARG A 44 0.66 -4.03 12.19
CA ARG A 44 1.74 -4.53 11.33
C ARG A 44 1.34 -4.58 9.87
N GLU A 45 0.15 -5.10 9.57
CA GLU A 45 -0.38 -5.10 8.21
C GLU A 45 -0.55 -3.69 7.63
N GLN A 46 -0.96 -2.71 8.45
CA GLN A 46 -1.05 -1.32 8.00
C GLN A 46 0.31 -0.71 7.74
N LEU A 47 1.29 -0.95 8.62
CA LEU A 47 2.66 -0.50 8.38
C LEU A 47 3.22 -1.10 7.09
N HIS A 48 3.03 -2.39 6.85
CA HIS A 48 3.44 -3.03 5.61
C HIS A 48 2.69 -2.51 4.38
N LYS A 49 1.43 -2.08 4.49
CA LYS A 49 0.70 -1.44 3.39
C LYS A 49 1.21 -0.03 3.08
N VAL A 50 1.73 0.68 4.08
CA VAL A 50 2.34 2.01 3.92
C VAL A 50 3.80 1.89 3.46
N GLU A 51 4.54 0.89 3.96
CA GLU A 51 5.92 0.56 3.56
C GLU A 51 5.99 -0.21 2.24
N ALA A 52 4.89 -0.79 1.74
CA ALA A 52 4.75 -1.22 0.35
C ALA A 52 4.69 0.03 -0.56
N ASP A 53 5.82 0.73 -0.57
CA ASP A 53 6.35 1.75 -1.44
C ASP A 53 5.36 2.77 -2.03
N LEU A 54 5.23 3.89 -1.32
CA LEU A 54 4.70 5.14 -1.88
C LEU A 54 5.77 5.98 -2.62
N ASP A 55 7.06 5.63 -2.48
CA ASP A 55 8.21 6.31 -3.11
C ASP A 55 8.91 5.44 -4.17
N MET A 56 8.29 4.35 -4.66
CA MET A 56 8.88 3.63 -5.79
C MET A 56 8.76 4.46 -7.07
N THR A 57 9.86 4.58 -7.80
CA THR A 57 9.83 5.21 -9.13
C THR A 57 8.90 4.42 -10.03
N PHE A 58 8.24 5.13 -10.95
CA PHE A 58 7.32 4.48 -11.88
C PHE A 58 7.99 3.36 -12.70
N GLU A 59 9.30 3.46 -12.95
CA GLU A 59 10.10 2.41 -13.57
C GLU A 59 10.11 1.13 -12.72
N SER A 60 10.43 1.24 -11.42
CA SER A 60 10.41 0.11 -10.50
C SER A 60 9.02 -0.50 -10.34
N PHE A 61 7.96 0.31 -10.42
CA PHE A 61 6.58 -0.19 -10.42
C PHE A 61 6.29 -1.03 -11.67
N ILE A 62 6.71 -0.57 -12.86
CA ILE A 62 6.51 -1.30 -14.12
C ILE A 62 7.24 -2.64 -14.12
N ASP A 63 8.42 -2.73 -13.51
CA ASP A 63 9.16 -3.99 -13.41
C ASP A 63 8.41 -5.01 -12.54
N ASN A 64 7.94 -4.58 -11.37
CA ASN A 64 7.13 -5.42 -10.48
C ASN A 64 5.80 -5.83 -11.13
N TYR A 65 5.12 -4.89 -11.80
CA TYR A 65 3.90 -5.16 -12.55
C TYR A 65 4.14 -6.17 -13.68
N THR A 66 5.25 -6.04 -14.40
CA THR A 66 5.61 -6.95 -15.50
C THR A 66 5.87 -8.36 -15.00
N ALA A 67 6.59 -8.51 -13.88
CA ALA A 67 6.88 -9.81 -13.29
C ALA A 67 5.61 -10.58 -12.87
N ASP A 68 4.61 -9.89 -12.30
CA ASP A 68 3.34 -10.52 -11.89
C ASP A 68 2.40 -10.76 -13.07
N MET A 69 2.24 -9.76 -13.95
CA MET A 69 1.21 -9.80 -14.99
C MET A 69 1.58 -10.63 -16.21
N LYS A 70 2.86 -10.70 -16.60
CA LYS A 70 3.27 -11.39 -17.82
C LYS A 70 2.90 -12.88 -17.83
N ASN A 71 2.88 -13.53 -16.67
CA ASN A 71 2.51 -14.94 -16.54
C ASN A 71 1.00 -15.19 -16.55
N ARG A 72 0.18 -14.15 -16.32
CA ARG A 72 -1.28 -14.26 -16.17
C ARG A 72 -2.02 -13.87 -17.43
N LEU A 73 -1.42 -13.03 -18.27
CA LEU A 73 -2.00 -12.50 -19.50
C LEU A 73 -1.55 -13.30 -20.72
N LYS A 74 -2.42 -13.38 -21.73
CA LYS A 74 -2.03 -13.87 -23.06
C LYS A 74 -1.01 -12.94 -23.69
N GLU A 75 -0.06 -13.53 -24.42
CA GLU A 75 1.07 -12.83 -25.06
C GLU A 75 0.63 -11.64 -25.94
N ASN A 76 -0.38 -11.82 -26.78
CA ASN A 76 -0.93 -10.75 -27.61
C ASN A 76 -1.45 -9.54 -26.80
N THR A 77 -2.04 -9.79 -25.63
CA THR A 77 -2.53 -8.72 -24.74
C THR A 77 -1.38 -8.05 -24.02
N TRP A 78 -0.35 -8.82 -23.65
CA TRP A 78 0.86 -8.30 -23.03
C TRP A 78 1.61 -7.35 -23.97
N HIS A 79 1.81 -7.71 -25.23
CA HIS A 79 2.51 -6.84 -26.20
C HIS A 79 1.84 -5.48 -26.39
N THR A 80 0.51 -5.43 -26.46
CA THR A 80 -0.22 -4.16 -26.53
C THR A 80 -0.01 -3.32 -25.27
N LYS A 81 -0.05 -3.96 -24.09
CA LYS A 81 0.19 -3.26 -22.81
C LYS A 81 1.62 -2.76 -22.70
N GLU A 82 2.61 -3.58 -23.05
CA GLU A 82 4.03 -3.22 -23.09
C GLU A 82 4.28 -2.04 -24.03
N HIS A 83 3.67 -2.04 -25.22
CA HIS A 83 3.75 -0.92 -26.15
C HIS A 83 3.17 0.37 -25.56
N ILE A 84 2.01 0.30 -24.89
CA ILE A 84 1.39 1.47 -24.24
C ILE A 84 2.27 1.97 -23.08
N ILE A 85 2.76 1.06 -22.24
CA ILE A 85 3.63 1.40 -21.12
C ILE A 85 4.88 2.13 -21.63
N ARG A 86 5.53 1.60 -22.68
CA ARG A 86 6.75 2.17 -23.25
C ARG A 86 6.54 3.50 -23.96
N THR A 87 5.46 3.64 -24.72
CA THR A 87 5.26 4.82 -25.59
C THR A 87 4.43 5.93 -24.94
N LYS A 88 3.57 5.59 -23.97
CA LYS A 88 2.60 6.52 -23.39
C LYS A 88 2.78 6.77 -21.90
N LEU A 89 3.34 5.82 -21.14
CA LEU A 89 3.46 5.97 -19.69
C LEU A 89 4.88 6.33 -19.26
N LEU A 90 5.88 5.52 -19.64
CA LEU A 90 7.28 5.76 -19.27
C LEU A 90 7.81 7.16 -19.65
N PRO A 91 7.53 7.73 -20.84
CA PRO A 91 8.05 9.05 -21.19
C PRO A 91 7.57 10.19 -20.28
N TYR A 92 6.43 10.00 -19.60
CA TYR A 92 5.79 11.02 -18.78
C TYR A 92 5.95 10.79 -17.27
N PHE A 93 6.11 9.53 -16.86
CA PHE A 93 6.10 9.16 -15.44
C PHE A 93 7.43 8.58 -14.92
N ALA A 94 8.42 8.29 -15.77
CA ALA A 94 9.68 7.65 -15.37
C ALA A 94 10.55 8.45 -14.37
N LYS A 95 10.46 9.80 -14.36
CA LYS A 95 11.36 10.67 -13.59
C LYS A 95 10.66 11.51 -12.51
N ARG A 96 9.72 10.92 -11.78
CA ARG A 96 9.09 11.60 -10.65
C ARG A 96 9.41 10.89 -9.34
#